data_AF-A0A2E0V9M1-F1
#
_entry.id   AF-A0A2E0V9M1-F1
#
_cell.length_a   1.000
_cell.length_b   1.000
_cell.length_c   1.000
_cell.angle_alpha   90.00
_cell.angle_beta   90.00
_cell.angle_gamma   90.00
#
_symmetry.space_group_name_H-M   'P 1'
#
loop_
_entity.id
_entity.type
_entity.pdbx_description
1 polymer ?
#
loop_
_entity_poly.entity_id
_entity_poly.type
_entity_poly.pdbx_seq_one_letter_code
_entity_poly.pdbx_strand_id
1 'polypeptide(L)'
;MSNAAAVGFRQSRGWLFSPEPLRLAKADVAQLERLGHPLRMFQQGCDRIYRRSVKGSLPGWIAQLLDAGKPSWLVEAQRSDALRDVAPRVIRPDLLLTADGFALTELDAVPGGMGITGWLSRRYGEEGYEILGGNSGMLEGFRSLLPEGGEVLVSEEAADYRLEMEWLVKELNLLGGGRWGMQSAEKFKAGNGDPALYRFFELFDWESIPAAQALAPRPDLTPPFKPHFEEKLWLALLWSPTLREVWESEVRGNHLRRMRELLPYGWVVDPAPLPPHAALPRLEVNSWSQLADFSQKQRRLVLKVSGFSELAWGSRGVVIGHDVSQEEWAAALERACREFDLQPWIMQEFREASLVEHPYYDPRTGAVEMMRGRVRLCPYYFVSEEGKSRLGGCLATIVPADKKKIHGMSDAILTACVTET
;
A
#
# COMPACT_ATOMS: atom_id res chain seq x y z
N MET A 1 -5.22 15.79 -23.61
CA MET A 1 -5.75 15.65 -22.22
C MET A 1 -7.04 16.42 -21.92
N SER A 2 -7.66 17.08 -22.91
CA SER A 2 -8.89 17.87 -22.72
C SER A 2 -10.07 17.11 -22.11
N ASN A 3 -10.08 15.76 -22.20
CA ASN A 3 -11.16 14.91 -21.67
C ASN A 3 -10.98 14.50 -20.20
N ALA A 4 -9.87 14.84 -19.53
CA ALA A 4 -9.67 14.55 -18.10
C ALA A 4 -10.74 15.21 -17.21
N ALA A 5 -11.23 16.38 -17.63
CA ALA A 5 -12.36 17.06 -17.01
C ALA A 5 -13.68 16.30 -17.22
N ALA A 6 -13.84 15.59 -18.35
CA ALA A 6 -15.06 14.84 -18.65
C ALA A 6 -15.18 13.52 -17.88
N VAL A 7 -14.05 12.92 -17.48
CA VAL A 7 -14.03 11.77 -16.55
C VAL A 7 -13.95 12.20 -15.08
N GLY A 8 -14.00 13.51 -14.78
CA GLY A 8 -14.07 14.03 -13.42
C GLY A 8 -12.79 13.89 -12.59
N PHE A 9 -11.72 13.28 -13.11
CA PHE A 9 -10.48 13.03 -12.34
C PHE A 9 -9.77 14.31 -11.87
N ARG A 10 -10.06 15.49 -12.43
CA ARG A 10 -9.54 16.75 -11.88
C ARG A 10 -10.31 17.28 -10.66
N GLN A 11 -11.53 16.79 -10.42
CA GLN A 11 -12.50 17.46 -9.55
C GLN A 11 -12.33 17.15 -8.06
N SER A 12 -11.54 16.15 -7.66
CA SER A 12 -11.36 15.78 -6.24
C SER A 12 -10.02 16.19 -5.62
N ARG A 13 -8.90 16.23 -6.38
CA ARG A 13 -7.55 16.46 -5.79
C ARG A 13 -6.65 17.50 -6.44
N GLY A 14 -7.02 18.02 -7.62
CA GLY A 14 -6.24 19.06 -8.29
C GLY A 14 -4.84 18.66 -8.78
N TRP A 15 -4.52 17.36 -8.84
CA TRP A 15 -3.23 16.86 -9.35
C TRP A 15 -2.90 17.35 -10.76
N LEU A 16 -1.61 17.43 -11.04
CA LEU A 16 -1.05 17.86 -12.31
C LEU A 16 -0.96 16.67 -13.27
N PHE A 17 -1.20 16.94 -14.55
CA PHE A 17 -1.00 15.95 -15.60
C PHE A 17 0.22 16.31 -16.44
N SER A 18 0.90 15.28 -16.95
CA SER A 18 2.09 15.43 -17.79
C SER A 18 1.79 15.21 -19.27
N PRO A 19 2.37 15.97 -20.22
CA PRO A 19 2.27 15.63 -21.64
C PRO A 19 2.84 14.25 -22.00
N GLU A 20 3.67 13.65 -21.14
CA GLU A 20 4.32 12.35 -21.39
C GLU A 20 4.36 11.44 -20.14
N PRO A 21 4.46 10.11 -20.33
CA PRO A 21 4.70 9.19 -19.22
C PRO A 21 6.11 9.33 -18.66
N LEU A 22 6.30 8.91 -17.40
CA LEU A 22 7.62 8.81 -16.80
C LEU A 22 8.41 7.68 -17.45
N ARG A 23 9.61 7.97 -17.95
CA ARG A 23 10.54 6.98 -18.51
C ARG A 23 11.36 6.36 -17.38
N LEU A 24 11.43 5.04 -17.36
CA LEU A 24 12.20 4.26 -16.40
C LEU A 24 13.30 3.47 -17.12
N ALA A 25 14.44 3.32 -16.47
CA ALA A 25 15.53 2.51 -17.01
C ALA A 25 15.08 1.05 -17.26
N LYS A 26 15.61 0.42 -18.31
CA LYS A 26 15.30 -0.99 -18.65
C LYS A 26 15.49 -1.96 -17.48
N ALA A 27 16.51 -1.73 -16.66
CA ALA A 27 16.80 -2.53 -15.47
C ALA A 27 15.70 -2.38 -14.40
N ASP A 28 15.18 -1.18 -14.20
CA ASP A 28 14.12 -0.87 -13.23
C ASP A 28 12.79 -1.50 -13.67
N VAL A 29 12.46 -1.41 -14.95
CA VAL A 29 11.29 -2.08 -15.53
C VAL A 29 11.35 -3.59 -15.33
N ALA A 30 12.47 -4.23 -15.69
CA ALA A 30 12.64 -5.67 -15.52
C ALA A 30 12.59 -6.09 -14.03
N GLN A 31 12.94 -5.19 -13.12
CA GLN A 31 12.80 -5.40 -11.68
C GLN A 31 11.34 -5.34 -11.24
N LEU A 32 10.56 -4.36 -11.73
CA LEU A 32 9.13 -4.23 -11.44
C LEU A 32 8.35 -5.43 -11.98
N GLU A 33 8.55 -5.84 -13.24
CA GLU A 33 7.84 -6.97 -13.84
C GLU A 33 8.00 -8.29 -13.06
N ARG A 34 9.16 -8.50 -12.42
CA ARG A 34 9.46 -9.70 -11.63
C ARG A 34 9.08 -9.60 -10.15
N LEU A 35 8.60 -8.44 -9.70
CA LEU A 35 8.39 -8.18 -8.27
C LEU A 35 7.06 -8.74 -7.73
N GLY A 36 6.05 -8.91 -8.58
CA GLY A 36 4.72 -9.33 -8.13
C GLY A 36 4.71 -10.69 -7.41
N HIS A 37 5.50 -11.67 -7.88
CA HIS A 37 5.54 -12.99 -7.25
C HIS A 37 6.24 -13.00 -5.88
N PRO A 38 7.44 -12.42 -5.71
CA PRO A 38 8.03 -12.22 -4.38
C PRO A 38 7.10 -11.53 -3.36
N LEU A 39 6.39 -10.47 -3.76
CA LEU A 39 5.45 -9.77 -2.87
C LEU A 39 4.30 -10.69 -2.43
N ARG A 40 3.74 -11.47 -3.37
CA ARG A 40 2.70 -12.45 -3.05
C ARG A 40 3.20 -13.53 -2.09
N MET A 41 4.42 -14.03 -2.30
CA MET A 41 5.03 -15.01 -1.39
C MET A 41 5.26 -14.43 0.00
N PHE A 42 5.62 -13.15 0.09
CA PHE A 42 5.73 -12.43 1.36
C PHE A 42 4.39 -12.33 2.08
N GLN A 43 3.33 -11.86 1.42
CA GLN A 43 1.97 -11.81 2.00
C GLN A 43 1.50 -13.18 2.49
N GLN A 44 1.72 -14.24 1.71
CA GLN A 44 1.37 -15.60 2.15
C GLN A 44 2.21 -16.05 3.35
N GLY A 45 3.49 -15.68 3.40
CA GLY A 45 4.34 -15.87 4.58
C GLY A 45 3.78 -15.18 5.82
N CYS A 46 3.31 -13.92 5.69
CA CYS A 46 2.65 -13.19 6.77
C CYS A 46 1.44 -13.95 7.34
N ASP A 47 0.53 -14.41 6.48
CA ASP A 47 -0.67 -15.17 6.92
C ASP A 47 -0.29 -16.50 7.59
N ARG A 48 0.69 -17.23 7.05
CA ARG A 48 1.18 -18.47 7.68
C ARG A 48 1.78 -18.20 9.05
N ILE A 49 2.63 -17.19 9.20
CA ILE A 49 3.23 -16.81 10.48
C ILE A 49 2.15 -16.41 11.49
N TYR A 50 1.21 -15.56 11.09
CA TYR A 50 0.09 -15.15 11.94
C TYR A 50 -0.70 -16.37 12.43
N ARG A 51 -1.13 -17.25 11.53
CA ARG A 51 -1.91 -18.45 11.87
C ARG A 51 -1.12 -19.43 12.73
N ARG A 52 0.18 -19.58 12.50
CA ARG A 52 1.05 -20.43 13.32
C ARG A 52 1.21 -19.89 14.74
N SER A 53 1.27 -18.56 14.91
CA SER A 53 1.26 -17.89 16.22
C SER A 53 -0.07 -18.10 16.94
N VAL A 54 -1.21 -17.93 16.26
CA VAL A 54 -2.55 -18.23 16.81
C VAL A 54 -2.68 -19.69 17.28
N LYS A 55 -2.13 -20.63 16.51
CA LYS A 55 -2.14 -22.07 16.85
C LYS A 55 -1.14 -22.48 17.95
N GLY A 56 -0.28 -21.57 18.41
CA GLY A 56 0.75 -21.85 19.43
C GLY A 56 1.99 -22.59 18.92
N SER A 57 2.12 -22.78 17.59
CA SER A 57 3.33 -23.37 16.97
C SER A 57 4.47 -22.36 16.75
N LEU A 58 4.16 -21.08 16.90
CA LEU A 58 5.07 -19.95 17.02
C LEU A 58 4.68 -19.15 18.27
N PRO A 59 5.56 -18.27 18.80
CA PRO A 59 5.23 -17.43 19.95
C PRO A 59 3.92 -16.64 19.75
N GLY A 60 3.05 -16.63 20.76
CA GLY A 60 1.72 -16.00 20.70
C GLY A 60 1.74 -14.47 20.61
N TRP A 61 2.84 -13.83 21.00
CA TRP A 61 2.97 -12.37 20.97
C TRP A 61 2.85 -11.80 19.55
N ILE A 62 3.18 -12.56 18.50
CA ILE A 62 3.11 -12.11 17.11
C ILE A 62 1.64 -11.83 16.74
N ALA A 63 0.75 -12.78 17.00
CA ALA A 63 -0.68 -12.59 16.78
C ALA A 63 -1.24 -11.52 17.71
N GLN A 64 -0.86 -11.50 18.99
CA GLN A 64 -1.32 -10.47 19.94
C GLN A 64 -0.98 -9.06 19.46
N LEU A 65 0.24 -8.84 18.97
CA LEU A 65 0.68 -7.56 18.41
C LEU A 65 -0.12 -7.17 17.16
N LEU A 66 -0.34 -8.11 16.25
CA LEU A 66 -1.11 -7.87 15.03
C LEU A 66 -2.61 -7.72 15.30
N ASP A 67 -3.12 -8.25 16.41
CA ASP A 67 -4.51 -8.16 16.83
C ASP A 67 -4.80 -6.91 17.69
N ALA A 68 -3.77 -6.17 18.11
CA ALA A 68 -3.89 -4.95 18.91
C ALA A 68 -4.88 -3.95 18.28
N GLY A 69 -5.77 -3.41 19.13
CA GLY A 69 -6.81 -2.44 18.75
C GLY A 69 -8.01 -2.97 17.96
N LYS A 70 -8.02 -4.25 17.57
CA LYS A 70 -9.06 -4.79 16.68
C LYS A 70 -10.21 -5.40 17.49
N PRO A 71 -11.47 -5.29 17.02
CA PRO A 71 -12.60 -5.86 17.71
C PRO A 71 -12.55 -7.40 17.65
N SER A 72 -13.02 -8.05 18.71
CA SER A 72 -12.93 -9.52 18.87
C SER A 72 -13.56 -10.28 17.70
N TRP A 73 -14.72 -9.83 17.20
CA TRP A 73 -15.41 -10.46 16.08
C TRP A 73 -14.56 -10.48 14.81
N LEU A 74 -13.78 -9.42 14.54
CA LEU A 74 -12.91 -9.34 13.37
C LEU A 74 -11.68 -10.24 13.55
N VAL A 75 -11.14 -10.27 14.77
CA VAL A 75 -10.05 -11.19 15.14
C VAL A 75 -10.48 -12.64 14.99
N GLU A 76 -11.69 -12.99 15.40
CA GLU A 76 -12.27 -14.33 15.21
C GLU A 76 -12.49 -14.64 13.72
N ALA A 77 -13.05 -13.69 12.95
CA ALA A 77 -13.31 -13.87 11.52
C ALA A 77 -12.03 -14.16 10.72
N GLN A 78 -10.95 -13.36 10.90
CA GLN A 78 -9.69 -13.55 10.17
C GLN A 78 -9.03 -14.91 10.44
N ARG A 79 -9.27 -15.48 11.63
CA ARG A 79 -8.74 -16.78 12.07
C ARG A 79 -9.54 -17.97 11.53
N SER A 80 -10.74 -17.74 11.02
CA SER A 80 -11.61 -18.79 10.49
C SER A 80 -10.92 -19.65 9.44
N ASP A 81 -11.38 -20.90 9.34
CA ASP A 81 -10.88 -21.85 8.34
C ASP A 81 -11.31 -21.49 6.92
N ALA A 82 -12.46 -20.84 6.75
CA ALA A 82 -12.93 -20.33 5.47
C ALA A 82 -11.93 -19.34 4.84
N LEU A 83 -11.30 -18.51 5.67
CA LEU A 83 -10.29 -17.55 5.22
C LEU A 83 -8.87 -18.11 5.18
N ARG A 84 -8.66 -19.41 5.39
CA ARG A 84 -7.32 -20.02 5.33
C ARG A 84 -6.74 -19.83 3.92
N ASP A 85 -5.50 -19.36 3.83
CA ASP A 85 -4.77 -19.10 2.57
C ASP A 85 -5.41 -18.05 1.63
N VAL A 86 -6.51 -17.41 2.05
CA VAL A 86 -7.11 -16.27 1.36
C VAL A 86 -6.28 -15.02 1.64
N ALA A 87 -5.83 -14.34 0.59
CA ALA A 87 -5.00 -13.14 0.67
C ALA A 87 -5.49 -12.09 -0.35
N PRO A 88 -5.14 -10.80 -0.16
CA PRO A 88 -5.41 -9.77 -1.15
C PRO A 88 -4.99 -10.20 -2.57
N ARG A 89 -5.85 -9.91 -3.54
CA ARG A 89 -5.61 -10.24 -4.94
C ARG A 89 -5.13 -9.04 -5.77
N VAL A 90 -5.11 -7.85 -5.18
CA VAL A 90 -4.38 -6.70 -5.70
C VAL A 90 -3.24 -6.42 -4.73
N ILE A 91 -2.04 -6.26 -5.27
CA ILE A 91 -0.84 -5.95 -4.49
C ILE A 91 -0.27 -4.65 -5.06
N ARG A 92 -0.25 -3.59 -4.25
CA ARG A 92 0.40 -2.31 -4.60
C ARG A 92 1.47 -1.99 -3.56
N PRO A 93 2.76 -2.21 -3.86
CA PRO A 93 3.82 -1.60 -3.07
C PRO A 93 3.95 -0.12 -3.44
N ASP A 94 4.13 0.73 -2.43
CA ASP A 94 4.58 2.10 -2.63
C ASP A 94 6.11 2.09 -2.61
N LEU A 95 6.72 2.36 -3.77
CA LEU A 95 8.17 2.28 -3.99
C LEU A 95 8.74 3.68 -4.22
N LEU A 96 9.69 4.10 -3.39
CA LEU A 96 10.54 5.24 -3.71
C LEU A 96 11.57 4.81 -4.76
N LEU A 97 11.68 5.59 -5.84
CA LEU A 97 12.83 5.48 -6.73
C LEU A 97 14.03 6.11 -6.03
N THR A 98 15.10 5.37 -5.81
CA THR A 98 16.33 5.82 -5.12
C THR A 98 17.54 5.65 -6.02
N ALA A 99 18.71 6.13 -5.61
CA ALA A 99 19.95 5.98 -6.39
C ALA A 99 20.38 4.52 -6.54
N ASP A 100 20.02 3.66 -5.58
CA ASP A 100 20.45 2.26 -5.49
C ASP A 100 19.33 1.26 -5.86
N GLY A 101 18.24 1.73 -6.49
CA GLY A 101 17.07 0.94 -6.83
C GLY A 101 15.81 1.41 -6.08
N PHE A 102 15.02 0.49 -5.54
CA PHE A 102 13.73 0.81 -4.93
C PHE A 102 13.74 0.67 -3.41
N ALA A 103 13.03 1.57 -2.73
CA ALA A 103 12.74 1.45 -1.31
C ALA A 103 11.22 1.36 -1.07
N LEU A 104 10.75 0.24 -0.52
CA LEU A 104 9.34 0.01 -0.22
C LEU A 104 8.95 0.73 1.07
N THR A 105 7.93 1.60 1.00
CA THR A 105 7.45 2.39 2.15
C THR A 105 6.14 1.86 2.73
N GLU A 106 5.31 1.22 1.91
CA GLU A 106 4.02 0.64 2.25
C GLU A 106 3.63 -0.49 1.28
N LEU A 107 2.79 -1.42 1.74
CA LEU A 107 2.24 -2.49 0.93
C LEU A 107 0.72 -2.51 1.13
N ASP A 108 -0.03 -1.93 0.20
CA ASP A 108 -1.46 -1.72 0.36
C ASP A 108 -2.27 -2.95 -0.02
N ALA A 109 -3.25 -3.28 0.83
CA ALA A 109 -4.23 -4.32 0.58
C ALA A 109 -5.48 -3.80 -0.16
N VAL A 110 -5.84 -2.53 0.02
CA VAL A 110 -6.99 -1.85 -0.62
C VAL A 110 -6.53 -0.64 -1.45
N PRO A 111 -5.73 -0.84 -2.51
CA PRO A 111 -5.07 0.29 -3.16
C PRO A 111 -6.01 1.11 -4.04
N GLY A 112 -6.10 2.42 -3.80
CA GLY A 112 -6.64 3.37 -4.78
C GLY A 112 -5.73 3.59 -6.00
N GLY A 113 -6.08 4.53 -6.87
CA GLY A 113 -5.33 4.89 -8.07
C GLY A 113 -5.50 3.93 -9.25
N MET A 114 -6.28 2.86 -9.13
CA MET A 114 -6.39 1.85 -10.19
C MET A 114 -7.06 2.39 -11.44
N GLY A 115 -8.18 3.11 -11.29
CA GLY A 115 -8.92 3.67 -12.41
C GLY A 115 -8.16 4.80 -13.09
N ILE A 116 -7.55 5.72 -12.33
CA ILE A 116 -6.72 6.78 -12.95
C ILE A 116 -5.52 6.20 -13.69
N THR A 117 -4.87 5.17 -13.15
CA THR A 117 -3.75 4.49 -13.83
C THR A 117 -4.23 3.85 -15.12
N GLY A 118 -5.35 3.13 -15.10
CA GLY A 118 -5.91 2.51 -16.31
C GLY A 118 -6.26 3.55 -17.39
N TRP A 119 -6.84 4.68 -16.98
CA TRP A 119 -7.17 5.76 -17.89
C TRP A 119 -5.93 6.42 -18.49
N LEU A 120 -4.92 6.71 -17.66
CA LEU A 120 -3.63 7.25 -18.12
C LEU A 120 -2.95 6.27 -19.09
N SER A 121 -2.90 4.97 -18.76
CA SER A 121 -2.31 3.95 -19.61
C SER A 121 -2.98 3.89 -20.98
N ARG A 122 -4.31 3.88 -21.04
CA ARG A 122 -5.01 3.92 -22.32
C ARG A 122 -4.71 5.20 -23.08
N ARG A 123 -4.74 6.35 -22.39
CA ARG A 123 -4.58 7.65 -23.05
C ARG A 123 -3.19 7.85 -23.63
N TYR A 124 -2.14 7.53 -22.90
CA TYR A 124 -0.78 7.57 -23.46
C TYR A 124 -0.58 6.49 -24.53
N GLY A 125 -1.18 5.32 -24.37
CA GLY A 125 -1.15 4.26 -25.39
C GLY A 125 -1.74 4.69 -26.73
N GLU A 126 -2.85 5.44 -26.74
CA GLU A 126 -3.44 6.04 -27.94
C GLU A 126 -2.52 7.05 -28.64
N GLU A 127 -1.61 7.68 -27.89
CA GLU A 127 -0.60 8.61 -28.42
C GLU A 127 0.70 7.87 -28.83
N GLY A 128 0.69 6.53 -28.83
CA GLY A 128 1.80 5.71 -29.32
C GLY A 128 2.86 5.32 -28.29
N TYR A 129 2.63 5.58 -27.00
CA TYR A 129 3.55 5.16 -25.94
C TYR A 129 3.37 3.67 -25.57
N GLU A 130 4.48 2.95 -25.38
CA GLU A 130 4.48 1.58 -24.87
C GLU A 130 4.44 1.56 -23.34
N ILE A 131 3.23 1.60 -22.78
CA ILE A 131 3.01 1.70 -21.34
C ILE A 131 3.33 0.40 -20.61
N LEU A 132 3.91 0.52 -19.41
CA LEU A 132 4.13 -0.62 -18.51
C LEU A 132 2.80 -1.32 -18.19
N GLY A 133 2.72 -2.62 -18.47
CA GLY A 133 1.47 -3.41 -18.34
C GLY A 133 0.52 -3.29 -19.53
N GLY A 134 0.78 -2.37 -20.48
CA GLY A 134 -0.01 -2.14 -21.68
C GLY A 134 -1.26 -1.29 -21.46
N ASN A 135 -1.96 -0.98 -22.55
CA ASN A 135 -3.10 -0.05 -22.57
C ASN A 135 -4.33 -0.58 -21.80
N SER A 136 -4.46 -1.91 -21.69
CA SER A 136 -5.57 -2.62 -21.05
C SER A 136 -5.17 -3.38 -19.79
N GLY A 137 -3.90 -3.35 -19.39
CA GLY A 137 -3.37 -4.21 -18.31
C GLY A 137 -4.07 -4.02 -16.97
N MET A 138 -4.44 -2.78 -16.62
CA MET A 138 -5.21 -2.48 -15.41
C MET A 138 -6.61 -3.09 -15.44
N LEU A 139 -7.30 -3.02 -16.59
CA LEU A 139 -8.65 -3.55 -16.76
C LEU A 139 -8.64 -5.08 -16.80
N GLU A 140 -7.73 -5.67 -17.57
CA GLU A 140 -7.54 -7.13 -17.64
C GLU A 140 -7.14 -7.72 -16.29
N GLY A 141 -6.23 -7.03 -15.59
CA GLY A 141 -5.79 -7.39 -14.26
C GLY A 141 -6.93 -7.35 -13.25
N PHE A 142 -7.70 -6.26 -13.19
CA PHE A 142 -8.84 -6.16 -12.28
C PHE A 142 -9.94 -7.17 -12.61
N ARG A 143 -10.22 -7.41 -13.90
CA ARG A 143 -11.16 -8.46 -14.33
C ARG A 143 -10.72 -9.84 -13.86
N SER A 144 -9.42 -10.12 -13.83
CA SER A 144 -8.91 -11.42 -13.36
C SER A 144 -9.22 -11.70 -11.88
N LEU A 145 -9.59 -10.67 -11.11
CA LEU A 145 -10.04 -10.81 -9.72
C LEU A 145 -11.40 -11.49 -9.63
N LEU A 146 -12.34 -11.11 -10.51
CA LEU A 146 -13.71 -11.64 -10.54
C LEU A 146 -14.07 -11.96 -12.01
N PRO A 147 -13.67 -13.14 -12.53
CA PRO A 147 -13.77 -13.45 -13.96
C PRO A 147 -15.20 -13.40 -14.54
N GLU A 148 -16.21 -13.71 -13.71
CA GLU A 148 -17.63 -13.69 -14.09
C GLU A 148 -18.31 -12.33 -13.85
N GLY A 149 -17.53 -11.32 -13.43
CA GLY A 149 -18.03 -10.04 -12.94
C GLY A 149 -18.32 -10.07 -11.43
N GLY A 150 -18.78 -8.94 -10.92
CA GLY A 150 -19.01 -8.75 -9.49
C GLY A 150 -19.41 -7.32 -9.12
N GLU A 151 -19.50 -7.08 -7.82
CA GLU A 151 -19.86 -5.78 -7.27
C GLU A 151 -18.68 -5.17 -6.51
N VAL A 152 -18.38 -3.91 -6.81
CA VAL A 152 -17.40 -3.10 -6.09
C VAL A 152 -18.12 -2.33 -4.99
N LEU A 153 -17.79 -2.60 -3.73
CA LEU A 153 -18.33 -1.88 -2.58
C LEU A 153 -17.41 -0.73 -2.21
N VAL A 154 -17.86 0.51 -2.36
CA VAL A 154 -17.09 1.72 -2.06
C VAL A 154 -17.68 2.40 -0.82
N SER A 155 -16.87 2.67 0.21
CA SER A 155 -17.32 3.44 1.37
C SER A 155 -17.26 4.95 1.13
N GLU A 156 -17.92 5.72 1.99
CA GLU A 156 -17.85 7.18 2.02
C GLU A 156 -16.47 7.67 2.47
N GLU A 157 -15.76 6.95 3.35
CA GLU A 157 -14.35 7.26 3.69
C GLU A 157 -13.45 7.18 2.43
N ALA A 158 -13.81 6.33 1.48
CA ALA A 158 -13.13 6.17 0.21
C ALA A 158 -13.68 7.06 -0.93
N ALA A 159 -14.56 8.04 -0.63
CA ALA A 159 -15.30 8.82 -1.64
C ALA A 159 -14.39 9.56 -2.64
N ASP A 160 -13.19 9.97 -2.25
CA ASP A 160 -12.20 10.61 -3.14
C ASP A 160 -11.82 9.76 -4.36
N TYR A 161 -11.94 8.44 -4.24
CA TYR A 161 -11.64 7.48 -5.31
C TYR A 161 -12.88 7.01 -6.06
N ARG A 162 -14.09 7.47 -5.68
CA ARG A 162 -15.34 6.99 -6.28
C ARG A 162 -15.35 7.13 -7.81
N LEU A 163 -14.92 8.28 -8.32
CA LEU A 163 -14.90 8.54 -9.77
C LEU A 163 -13.97 7.58 -10.53
N GLU A 164 -12.83 7.21 -9.95
CA GLU A 164 -11.93 6.26 -10.61
C GLU A 164 -12.48 4.83 -10.60
N MET A 165 -13.21 4.45 -9.55
CA MET A 165 -13.89 3.16 -9.48
C MET A 165 -15.09 3.11 -10.42
N GLU A 166 -15.85 4.20 -10.56
CA GLU A 166 -16.93 4.35 -11.55
C GLU A 166 -16.38 4.19 -12.98
N TRP A 167 -15.27 4.85 -13.29
CA TRP A 167 -14.59 4.70 -14.57
C TRP A 167 -14.18 3.23 -14.80
N LEU A 168 -13.54 2.61 -13.81
CA LEU A 168 -13.09 1.22 -13.89
C LEU A 168 -14.26 0.26 -14.17
N VAL A 169 -15.35 0.35 -13.41
CA VAL A 169 -16.56 -0.48 -13.59
C VAL A 169 -17.22 -0.24 -14.95
N LYS A 170 -17.31 1.01 -15.40
CA LYS A 170 -17.83 1.34 -16.73
C LYS A 170 -17.01 0.67 -17.84
N GLU A 171 -15.68 0.79 -17.77
CA GLU A 171 -14.78 0.22 -18.77
C GLU A 171 -14.77 -1.31 -18.77
N LEU A 172 -14.88 -1.95 -17.59
CA LEU A 172 -15.03 -3.40 -17.49
C LEU A 172 -16.32 -3.88 -18.18
N ASN A 173 -17.44 -3.17 -17.99
CA ASN A 173 -18.69 -3.50 -18.69
C ASN A 173 -18.58 -3.32 -20.21
N LEU A 174 -17.82 -2.32 -20.70
CA LEU A 174 -17.58 -2.13 -22.14
C LEU A 174 -16.70 -3.22 -22.75
N LEU A 175 -15.74 -3.77 -21.99
CA LEU A 175 -14.93 -4.91 -22.42
C LEU A 175 -15.72 -6.22 -22.47
N GLY A 176 -16.80 -6.32 -21.70
CA GLY A 176 -17.64 -7.53 -21.59
C GLY A 176 -17.00 -8.66 -20.78
N GLY A 177 -17.63 -9.84 -20.79
CA GLY A 177 -17.16 -11.00 -20.05
C GLY A 177 -17.56 -11.02 -18.57
N GLY A 178 -18.69 -10.42 -18.21
CA GLY A 178 -19.22 -10.40 -16.84
C GLY A 178 -20.05 -9.14 -16.59
N ARG A 179 -20.91 -9.17 -15.57
CA ARG A 179 -21.65 -7.98 -15.13
C ARG A 179 -20.90 -7.31 -13.99
N TRP A 180 -20.56 -6.04 -14.15
CA TRP A 180 -19.88 -5.25 -13.12
C TRP A 180 -20.80 -4.18 -12.56
N GLY A 181 -20.91 -4.14 -11.24
CA GLY A 181 -21.67 -3.12 -10.51
C GLY A 181 -20.81 -2.40 -9.47
N MET A 182 -21.35 -1.30 -8.98
CA MET A 182 -20.76 -0.52 -7.89
C MET A 182 -21.86 -0.13 -6.91
N GLN A 183 -21.62 -0.33 -5.62
CA GLN A 183 -22.56 -0.02 -4.56
C GLN A 183 -21.87 0.69 -3.38
N SER A 184 -22.66 1.43 -2.61
CA SER A 184 -22.20 1.99 -1.33
C SER A 184 -22.07 0.86 -0.31
N ALA A 185 -20.92 0.82 0.37
CA ALA A 185 -20.64 -0.19 1.38
C ALA A 185 -21.58 -0.04 2.60
N GLU A 186 -21.94 1.18 2.97
CA GLU A 186 -22.85 1.53 4.08
C GLU A 186 -24.29 1.06 3.83
N LYS A 187 -24.71 1.04 2.55
CA LYS A 187 -26.06 0.67 2.14
C LYS A 187 -26.18 -0.80 1.71
N PHE A 188 -25.06 -1.49 1.57
CA PHE A 188 -25.02 -2.88 1.15
C PHE A 188 -25.69 -3.78 2.19
N LYS A 189 -26.51 -4.73 1.72
CA LYS A 189 -27.16 -5.73 2.56
C LYS A 189 -26.71 -7.11 2.09
N ALA A 190 -25.95 -7.80 2.92
CA ALA A 190 -25.51 -9.16 2.61
C ALA A 190 -26.71 -10.12 2.53
N GLY A 191 -26.76 -10.93 1.48
CA GLY A 191 -27.81 -11.89 1.20
C GLY A 191 -27.27 -13.22 0.67
N ASN A 192 -28.14 -14.23 0.60
CA ASN A 192 -27.79 -15.51 -0.01
C ASN A 192 -27.71 -15.36 -1.54
N GLY A 193 -26.60 -15.81 -2.14
CA GLY A 193 -26.41 -15.74 -3.60
C GLY A 193 -25.88 -14.40 -4.10
N ASP A 194 -25.34 -13.56 -3.21
CA ASP A 194 -24.64 -12.33 -3.58
C ASP A 194 -23.51 -12.61 -4.59
N PRO A 195 -23.28 -11.73 -5.57
CA PRO A 195 -22.17 -11.86 -6.51
C PRO A 195 -20.81 -11.82 -5.80
N ALA A 196 -19.74 -12.15 -6.52
CA ALA A 196 -18.38 -11.97 -6.03
C ALA A 196 -18.15 -10.48 -5.73
N LEU A 197 -17.45 -10.19 -4.63
CA LEU A 197 -17.34 -8.84 -4.10
C LEU A 197 -15.89 -8.36 -4.12
N TYR A 198 -15.70 -7.12 -4.58
CA TYR A 198 -14.47 -6.37 -4.33
C TYR A 198 -14.76 -5.28 -3.29
N ARG A 199 -14.11 -5.34 -2.11
CA ARG A 199 -14.24 -4.24 -1.13
C ARG A 199 -13.24 -3.13 -1.44
N PHE A 200 -13.72 -1.90 -1.44
CA PHE A 200 -12.93 -0.69 -1.54
C PHE A 200 -13.22 0.20 -0.33
N PHE A 201 -12.85 -0.32 0.83
CA PHE A 201 -12.84 0.34 2.12
C PHE A 201 -11.83 -0.39 3.02
N GLU A 202 -11.19 0.34 3.92
CA GLU A 202 -10.23 -0.19 4.90
C GLU A 202 -10.98 -0.83 6.08
N LEU A 203 -10.38 -1.80 6.76
CA LEU A 203 -11.08 -2.52 7.83
C LEU A 203 -11.24 -1.69 9.11
N PHE A 204 -10.52 -0.58 9.30
CA PHE A 204 -10.77 0.31 10.42
C PHE A 204 -12.14 1.00 10.32
N ASP A 205 -12.66 1.19 9.10
CA ASP A 205 -13.93 1.85 8.81
C ASP A 205 -15.13 0.90 9.01
N TRP A 206 -14.92 -0.29 9.60
CA TRP A 206 -15.94 -1.31 9.76
C TRP A 206 -17.20 -0.83 10.51
N GLU A 207 -17.07 0.15 11.42
CA GLU A 207 -18.21 0.70 12.17
C GLU A 207 -19.21 1.42 11.26
N SER A 208 -18.72 1.98 10.15
CA SER A 208 -19.54 2.62 9.13
C SER A 208 -20.24 1.62 8.20
N ILE A 209 -19.86 0.33 8.25
CA ILE A 209 -20.31 -0.70 7.30
C ILE A 209 -21.22 -1.72 8.02
N PRO A 210 -22.56 -1.56 7.98
CA PRO A 210 -23.48 -2.45 8.70
C PRO A 210 -23.36 -3.93 8.32
N ALA A 211 -22.98 -4.22 7.07
CA ALA A 211 -22.79 -5.58 6.58
C ALA A 211 -21.43 -6.20 6.93
N ALA A 212 -20.50 -5.48 7.58
CA ALA A 212 -19.12 -5.91 7.81
C ALA A 212 -19.03 -7.31 8.44
N GLN A 213 -19.79 -7.56 9.52
CA GLN A 213 -19.77 -8.86 10.20
C GLN A 213 -20.28 -10.01 9.33
N ALA A 214 -21.29 -9.76 8.49
CA ALA A 214 -21.84 -10.75 7.57
C ALA A 214 -20.91 -11.01 6.37
N LEU A 215 -20.15 -10.00 5.95
CA LEU A 215 -19.18 -10.08 4.86
C LEU A 215 -17.87 -10.75 5.30
N ALA A 216 -17.48 -10.59 6.56
CA ALA A 216 -16.18 -11.03 7.06
C ALA A 216 -15.82 -12.51 6.83
N PRO A 217 -16.75 -13.49 6.96
CA PRO A 217 -16.40 -14.89 6.71
C PRO A 217 -16.30 -15.27 5.23
N ARG A 218 -16.60 -14.36 4.27
CA ARG A 218 -16.65 -14.69 2.83
C ARG A 218 -15.26 -14.89 2.23
N PRO A 219 -14.94 -16.07 1.68
CA PRO A 219 -13.65 -16.33 1.03
C PRO A 219 -13.55 -15.74 -0.39
N ASP A 220 -14.69 -15.43 -1.01
CA ASP A 220 -14.80 -14.88 -2.37
C ASP A 220 -14.82 -13.34 -2.40
N LEU A 221 -14.69 -12.70 -1.24
CA LEU A 221 -14.51 -11.26 -1.11
C LEU A 221 -13.02 -10.92 -1.12
N THR A 222 -12.60 -10.03 -2.03
CA THR A 222 -11.22 -9.53 -2.08
C THR A 222 -11.14 -8.01 -1.96
N PRO A 223 -10.17 -7.46 -1.21
CA PRO A 223 -9.31 -8.14 -0.24
C PRO A 223 -10.10 -8.74 0.95
N PRO A 224 -9.64 -9.83 1.59
CA PRO A 224 -10.39 -10.49 2.67
C PRO A 224 -10.46 -9.63 3.95
N PHE A 225 -11.37 -9.98 4.87
CA PHE A 225 -11.44 -9.40 6.22
C PHE A 225 -10.32 -9.97 7.13
N LYS A 226 -9.09 -9.57 6.81
CA LYS A 226 -7.86 -9.96 7.51
C LYS A 226 -7.05 -8.70 7.80
N PRO A 227 -7.31 -8.02 8.94
CA PRO A 227 -6.70 -6.72 9.25
C PRO A 227 -5.18 -6.79 9.34
N HIS A 228 -4.57 -7.95 9.66
CA HIS A 228 -3.11 -8.08 9.65
C HIS A 228 -2.49 -7.79 8.27
N PHE A 229 -3.24 -7.82 7.15
CA PHE A 229 -2.72 -7.43 5.83
C PHE A 229 -2.68 -5.92 5.61
N GLU A 230 -3.40 -5.14 6.41
CA GLU A 230 -3.42 -3.67 6.38
C GLU A 230 -2.39 -3.08 7.37
N GLU A 231 -1.59 -3.93 8.03
CA GLU A 231 -0.57 -3.56 9.02
C GLU A 231 0.82 -3.41 8.41
N LYS A 232 1.45 -2.24 8.61
CA LYS A 232 2.87 -1.99 8.33
C LYS A 232 3.80 -2.70 9.31
N LEU A 233 3.28 -3.25 10.42
CA LEU A 233 4.01 -4.09 11.38
C LEU A 233 4.82 -5.18 10.67
N TRP A 234 4.30 -5.78 9.59
CA TRP A 234 5.03 -6.78 8.82
C TRP A 234 6.34 -6.27 8.24
N LEU A 235 6.43 -4.98 7.91
CA LEU A 235 7.66 -4.37 7.40
C LEU A 235 8.76 -4.34 8.48
N ALA A 236 8.38 -4.09 9.73
CA ALA A 236 9.28 -4.13 10.88
C ALA A 236 9.58 -5.57 11.32
N LEU A 237 8.57 -6.44 11.36
CA LEU A 237 8.69 -7.84 11.77
C LEU A 237 9.57 -8.67 10.82
N LEU A 238 9.72 -8.26 9.56
CA LEU A 238 10.70 -8.84 8.64
C LEU A 238 12.14 -8.77 9.19
N TRP A 239 12.44 -7.70 9.94
CA TRP A 239 13.77 -7.42 10.48
C TRP A 239 13.96 -7.94 11.91
N SER A 240 12.90 -8.46 12.54
CA SER A 240 12.99 -9.00 13.90
C SER A 240 13.97 -10.17 13.97
N PRO A 241 15.01 -10.10 14.83
CA PRO A 241 15.96 -11.21 15.00
C PRO A 241 15.28 -12.53 15.40
N THR A 242 14.21 -12.45 16.21
CA THR A 242 13.47 -13.62 16.71
C THR A 242 12.65 -14.31 15.63
N LEU A 243 12.39 -13.64 14.49
CA LEU A 243 11.64 -14.19 13.37
C LEU A 243 12.53 -14.60 12.19
N ARG A 244 13.86 -14.50 12.30
CA ARG A 244 14.78 -14.78 11.18
C ARG A 244 14.58 -16.18 10.60
N GLU A 245 14.69 -17.21 11.43
CA GLU A 245 14.54 -18.61 11.02
C GLU A 245 13.09 -18.92 10.60
N VAL A 246 12.12 -18.26 11.25
CA VAL A 246 10.71 -18.36 10.88
C VAL A 246 10.52 -17.90 9.44
N TRP A 247 11.01 -16.71 9.08
CA TRP A 247 10.94 -16.20 7.71
C TRP A 247 11.65 -17.10 6.71
N GLU A 248 12.81 -17.64 7.06
CA GLU A 248 13.59 -18.54 6.20
C GLU A 248 12.87 -19.88 5.95
N SER A 249 12.07 -20.34 6.92
CA SER A 249 11.19 -21.51 6.76
C SER A 249 9.92 -21.21 5.96
N GLU A 250 9.38 -19.99 6.09
CA GLU A 250 8.07 -19.64 5.53
C GLU A 250 8.17 -19.05 4.12
N VAL A 251 9.27 -18.41 3.77
CA VAL A 251 9.45 -17.73 2.48
C VAL A 251 10.73 -18.23 1.83
N ARG A 252 10.64 -18.73 0.61
CA ARG A 252 11.79 -19.21 -0.16
C ARG A 252 12.90 -18.15 -0.18
N GLY A 253 14.14 -18.57 0.07
CA GLY A 253 15.28 -17.67 0.28
C GLY A 253 15.48 -16.59 -0.78
N ASN A 254 15.26 -16.87 -2.07
CA ASN A 254 15.38 -15.85 -3.13
C ASN A 254 14.32 -14.74 -2.99
N HIS A 255 13.08 -15.08 -2.64
CA HIS A 255 12.01 -14.11 -2.43
C HIS A 255 12.24 -13.31 -1.15
N LEU A 256 12.68 -13.98 -0.07
CA LEU A 256 12.99 -13.30 1.19
C LEU A 256 14.15 -12.30 1.03
N ARG A 257 15.22 -12.66 0.30
CA ARG A 257 16.31 -11.73 -0.02
C ARG A 257 15.79 -10.53 -0.81
N ARG A 258 14.95 -10.76 -1.82
CA ARG A 258 14.34 -9.68 -2.60
C ARG A 258 13.52 -8.72 -1.74
N MET A 259 12.76 -9.24 -0.77
CA MET A 259 12.03 -8.40 0.18
C MET A 259 12.97 -7.57 1.08
N ARG A 260 14.05 -8.18 1.59
CA ARG A 260 15.07 -7.50 2.41
C ARG A 260 15.85 -6.43 1.65
N GLU A 261 16.05 -6.59 0.35
CA GLU A 261 16.66 -5.56 -0.52
C GLU A 261 15.75 -4.34 -0.69
N LEU A 262 14.44 -4.56 -0.82
CA LEU A 262 13.46 -3.49 -1.04
C LEU A 262 13.08 -2.76 0.24
N LEU A 263 12.97 -3.47 1.36
CA LEU A 263 12.48 -2.90 2.60
C LEU A 263 13.61 -2.21 3.36
N PRO A 264 13.48 -0.91 3.69
CA PRO A 264 14.39 -0.30 4.65
C PRO A 264 14.30 -1.03 6.00
N TYR A 265 15.40 -1.05 6.76
CA TYR A 265 15.40 -1.65 8.08
C TYR A 265 14.38 -0.96 8.99
N GLY A 266 13.70 -1.72 9.82
CA GLY A 266 12.63 -1.19 10.67
C GLY A 266 12.50 -1.94 11.99
N TRP A 267 11.76 -1.32 12.91
CA TRP A 267 11.54 -1.79 14.26
C TRP A 267 10.07 -1.61 14.61
N VAL A 268 9.55 -2.53 15.42
CA VAL A 268 8.30 -2.29 16.14
C VAL A 268 8.62 -1.37 17.30
N VAL A 269 7.83 -0.31 17.52
CA VAL A 269 8.02 0.62 18.64
C VAL A 269 7.42 0.01 19.91
N ASP A 270 8.08 -1.02 20.42
CA ASP A 270 7.68 -1.74 21.63
C ASP A 270 8.29 -1.05 22.87
N PRO A 271 7.49 -0.56 23.84
CA PRO A 271 7.98 0.12 25.03
C PRO A 271 8.54 -0.83 26.10
N ALA A 272 8.52 -2.15 25.89
CA ALA A 272 9.03 -3.11 26.86
C ALA A 272 10.49 -2.82 27.23
N PRO A 273 10.83 -2.80 28.55
CA PRO A 273 12.18 -2.49 28.98
C PRO A 273 13.16 -3.57 28.53
N LEU A 274 14.27 -3.15 27.92
CA LEU A 274 15.37 -4.05 27.56
C LEU A 274 16.27 -4.31 28.78
N PRO A 275 16.92 -5.49 28.87
CA PRO A 275 17.97 -5.73 29.84
C PRO A 275 19.08 -4.66 29.75
N PRO A 276 19.79 -4.32 30.84
CA PRO A 276 20.79 -3.23 30.85
C PRO A 276 21.93 -3.34 29.82
N HIS A 277 22.21 -4.55 29.33
CA HIS A 277 23.27 -4.85 28.35
C HIS A 277 22.73 -5.07 26.93
N ALA A 278 21.42 -4.95 26.71
CA ALA A 278 20.79 -5.07 25.41
C ALA A 278 20.58 -3.70 24.75
N ALA A 279 20.47 -3.68 23.43
CA ALA A 279 20.18 -2.48 22.66
C ALA A 279 19.22 -2.79 21.51
N LEU A 280 18.48 -1.78 21.07
CA LEU A 280 17.74 -1.79 19.82
C LEU A 280 18.76 -1.92 18.66
N PRO A 281 18.71 -2.99 17.84
CA PRO A 281 19.73 -3.25 16.84
C PRO A 281 19.92 -2.07 15.87
N ARG A 282 21.17 -1.70 15.56
CA ARG A 282 21.57 -0.59 14.67
C ARG A 282 21.29 0.82 15.17
N LEU A 283 20.38 0.98 16.13
CA LEU A 283 20.17 2.25 16.82
C LEU A 283 21.15 2.42 17.99
N GLU A 284 21.64 1.30 18.53
CA GLU A 284 22.63 1.25 19.63
C GLU A 284 22.18 2.04 20.87
N VAL A 285 20.86 2.03 21.13
CA VAL A 285 20.21 2.61 22.31
C VAL A 285 19.42 1.54 23.07
N ASN A 286 19.29 1.71 24.38
CA ASN A 286 18.59 0.75 25.24
C ASN A 286 17.07 1.00 25.31
N SER A 287 16.60 2.21 24.99
CA SER A 287 15.19 2.59 25.05
C SER A 287 14.81 3.59 23.97
N TRP A 288 13.50 3.68 23.68
CA TRP A 288 12.95 4.72 22.79
C TRP A 288 13.13 6.14 23.34
N SER A 289 13.20 6.30 24.66
CA SER A 289 13.47 7.61 25.28
C SER A 289 14.88 8.12 24.97
N GLN A 290 15.90 7.26 24.90
CA GLN A 290 17.25 7.66 24.47
C GLN A 290 17.28 8.11 23.00
N LEU A 291 16.40 7.56 22.17
CA LEU A 291 16.25 7.96 20.77
C LEU A 291 15.61 9.35 20.63
N ALA A 292 14.89 9.81 21.65
CA ALA A 292 14.36 11.16 21.71
C ALA A 292 15.46 12.23 21.85
N ASP A 293 16.69 11.86 22.22
CA ASP A 293 17.85 12.76 22.31
C ASP A 293 18.70 12.79 21.04
N PHE A 294 18.32 12.04 19.99
CA PHE A 294 19.06 12.01 18.74
C PHE A 294 19.08 13.39 18.07
N SER A 295 20.26 13.80 17.60
CA SER A 295 20.40 14.99 16.77
C SER A 295 19.67 14.83 15.43
N GLN A 296 19.40 15.94 14.75
CA GLN A 296 18.75 15.96 13.43
C GLN A 296 19.46 15.07 12.40
N LYS A 297 20.78 14.92 12.48
CA LYS A 297 21.56 14.03 11.60
C LYS A 297 21.37 12.54 11.92
N GLN A 298 21.20 12.20 13.20
CA GLN A 298 21.02 10.82 13.66
C GLN A 298 19.60 10.31 13.40
N ARG A 299 18.59 11.17 13.51
CA ARG A 299 17.18 10.82 13.28
C ARG A 299 16.76 10.85 11.80
N ARG A 300 17.58 10.28 10.91
CA ARG A 300 17.17 9.91 9.53
C ARG A 300 16.27 8.68 9.56
N LEU A 301 15.14 8.84 10.24
CA LEU A 301 14.18 7.80 10.59
C LEU A 301 12.76 8.30 10.29
N VAL A 302 11.85 7.36 10.06
CA VAL A 302 10.42 7.60 9.83
C VAL A 302 9.62 6.78 10.82
N LEU A 303 8.85 7.47 11.66
CA LEU A 303 7.91 6.88 12.59
C LEU A 303 6.52 6.86 11.94
N LYS A 304 5.87 5.69 11.93
CA LYS A 304 4.60 5.46 11.23
C LYS A 304 3.63 4.68 12.11
N VAL A 305 2.37 5.10 12.16
CA VAL A 305 1.28 4.24 12.66
C VAL A 305 1.19 2.99 11.77
N SER A 306 1.04 1.80 12.36
CA SER A 306 1.12 0.55 11.60
C SER A 306 -0.05 0.31 10.64
N GLY A 307 -1.30 0.46 11.07
CA GLY A 307 -2.47 0.10 10.27
C GLY A 307 -3.73 0.10 11.13
N PHE A 308 -4.87 -0.32 10.57
CA PHE A 308 -6.17 -0.32 11.25
C PHE A 308 -6.45 1.02 11.97
N SER A 309 -6.23 2.14 11.27
CA SER A 309 -6.32 3.48 11.82
C SER A 309 -6.70 4.48 10.74
N GLU A 310 -7.61 5.41 11.06
CA GLU A 310 -7.89 6.57 10.20
C GLU A 310 -6.62 7.39 9.92
N LEU A 311 -5.67 7.40 10.87
CA LEU A 311 -4.40 8.12 10.74
C LEU A 311 -3.40 7.42 9.81
N ALA A 312 -3.61 6.16 9.46
CA ALA A 312 -2.71 5.40 8.60
C ALA A 312 -2.76 5.88 7.14
N TRP A 313 -3.76 6.69 6.78
CA TRP A 313 -3.94 7.24 5.44
C TRP A 313 -3.54 8.73 5.33
N GLY A 314 -3.11 9.14 4.13
CA GLY A 314 -2.84 10.55 3.80
C GLY A 314 -1.62 11.16 4.50
N SER A 315 -0.65 10.34 4.93
CA SER A 315 0.57 10.78 5.66
C SER A 315 0.33 11.46 7.03
N ARG A 316 -0.88 11.34 7.60
CA ARG A 316 -1.26 11.92 8.90
C ARG A 316 -0.55 11.25 10.06
N GLY A 317 -0.41 9.93 10.03
CA GLY A 317 0.31 9.12 11.01
C GLY A 317 1.80 8.94 10.73
N VAL A 318 2.45 9.88 10.02
CA VAL A 318 3.86 9.78 9.62
C VAL A 318 4.66 10.97 10.15
N VAL A 319 5.73 10.68 10.89
CA VAL A 319 6.69 11.66 11.40
C VAL A 319 8.07 11.35 10.86
N ILE A 320 8.67 12.28 10.12
CA ILE A 320 10.04 12.17 9.61
C ILE A 320 10.95 12.87 10.60
N GLY A 321 11.79 12.12 11.31
CA GLY A 321 12.48 12.63 12.49
C GLY A 321 13.33 13.88 12.22
N HIS A 322 14.06 13.90 11.10
CA HIS A 322 14.93 15.01 10.74
C HIS A 322 14.20 16.23 10.16
N ASP A 323 12.87 16.16 9.97
CA ASP A 323 12.04 17.25 9.44
C ASP A 323 11.23 17.98 10.52
N VAL A 324 11.18 17.44 11.72
CA VAL A 324 10.42 18.01 12.85
C VAL A 324 11.37 18.57 13.91
N SER A 325 10.85 19.36 14.85
CA SER A 325 11.64 19.87 15.97
C SER A 325 12.09 18.74 16.93
N GLN A 326 12.98 19.01 17.88
CA GLN A 326 13.34 18.01 18.91
C GLN A 326 12.13 17.64 19.77
N GLU A 327 11.37 18.66 20.17
CA GLU A 327 10.16 18.51 20.99
C GLU A 327 9.08 17.70 20.27
N GLU A 328 8.82 18.00 19.00
CA GLU A 328 7.86 17.26 18.18
C GLU A 328 8.27 15.79 18.01
N TRP A 329 9.56 15.52 17.82
CA TRP A 329 10.10 14.17 17.71
C TRP A 329 9.94 13.36 19.00
N ALA A 330 10.32 13.95 20.13
CA ALA A 330 10.20 13.33 21.44
C ALA A 330 8.73 13.02 21.77
N ALA A 331 7.83 13.99 21.54
CA ALA A 331 6.40 13.82 21.76
C ALA A 331 5.80 12.71 20.87
N ALA A 332 6.26 12.59 19.61
CA ALA A 332 5.82 11.53 18.72
C ALA A 332 6.27 10.14 19.19
N LEU A 333 7.51 10.00 19.67
CA LEU A 333 8.02 8.74 20.23
C LEU A 333 7.28 8.34 21.52
N GLU A 334 7.05 9.29 22.41
CA GLU A 334 6.30 9.05 23.64
C GLU A 334 4.87 8.58 23.33
N ARG A 335 4.21 9.26 22.38
CA ARG A 335 2.89 8.86 21.88
C ARG A 335 2.92 7.43 21.32
N ALA A 336 3.89 7.11 20.48
CA ALA A 336 4.03 5.80 19.88
C ALA A 336 4.20 4.68 20.92
N CYS A 337 4.97 4.94 21.99
CA CYS A 337 5.14 4.02 23.11
C CYS A 337 3.83 3.85 23.91
N ARG A 338 3.13 4.95 24.20
CA ARG A 338 1.87 4.92 24.97
C ARG A 338 0.73 4.21 24.23
N GLU A 339 0.70 4.31 22.91
CA GLU A 339 -0.36 3.73 22.08
C GLU A 339 -0.13 2.24 21.74
N PHE A 340 1.03 1.66 22.09
CA PHE A 340 1.46 0.32 21.65
C PHE A 340 0.38 -0.78 21.72
N ASP A 341 -0.33 -0.89 22.85
CA ASP A 341 -1.32 -1.96 23.08
C ASP A 341 -2.62 -1.82 22.26
N LEU A 342 -2.89 -0.63 21.71
CA LEU A 342 -4.12 -0.33 20.97
C LEU A 342 -3.84 0.04 19.50
N GLN A 343 -2.78 0.78 19.25
CA GLN A 343 -2.43 1.32 17.95
C GLN A 343 -0.91 1.27 17.80
N PRO A 344 -0.34 0.10 17.44
CA PRO A 344 1.10 -0.06 17.36
C PRO A 344 1.72 0.82 16.26
N TRP A 345 2.96 1.23 16.51
CA TRP A 345 3.76 2.04 15.59
C TRP A 345 5.00 1.28 15.13
N ILE A 346 5.50 1.64 13.96
CA ILE A 346 6.79 1.19 13.46
C ILE A 346 7.76 2.35 13.29
N MET A 347 9.03 2.09 13.53
CA MET A 347 10.14 2.94 13.13
C MET A 347 10.78 2.33 11.88
N GLN A 348 11.22 3.17 10.94
CA GLN A 348 11.89 2.71 9.71
C GLN A 348 13.02 3.66 9.32
N GLU A 349 14.11 3.11 8.78
CA GLU A 349 15.17 3.92 8.16
C GLU A 349 14.60 4.82 7.06
N PHE A 350 14.93 6.11 7.07
CA PHE A 350 14.55 7.02 6.00
C PHE A 350 15.35 6.73 4.74
N ARG A 351 14.67 6.58 3.60
CA ARG A 351 15.29 6.48 2.28
C ARG A 351 14.99 7.72 1.47
N GLU A 352 16.03 8.22 0.81
CA GLU A 352 15.93 9.41 0.00
C GLU A 352 15.53 9.05 -1.44
N ALA A 353 14.41 9.60 -1.90
CA ALA A 353 13.96 9.42 -3.28
C ALA A 353 14.82 10.28 -4.23
N SER A 354 15.19 9.70 -5.36
CA SER A 354 15.87 10.34 -6.47
C SER A 354 15.04 11.50 -7.03
N LEU A 355 15.75 12.51 -7.53
CA LEU A 355 15.14 13.66 -8.20
C LEU A 355 15.12 13.40 -9.70
N VAL A 356 13.98 13.68 -10.32
CA VAL A 356 13.80 13.67 -11.77
C VAL A 356 13.33 15.05 -12.22
N GLU A 357 13.55 15.36 -13.49
CA GLU A 357 12.88 16.47 -14.16
C GLU A 357 11.76 15.89 -15.02
N HIS A 358 10.55 16.42 -14.88
CA HIS A 358 9.39 15.91 -15.60
C HIS A 358 8.45 17.04 -16.00
N PRO A 359 7.94 17.06 -17.26
CA PRO A 359 7.04 18.10 -17.70
C PRO A 359 5.65 17.94 -17.06
N TYR A 360 4.92 19.05 -16.96
CA TYR A 360 3.52 19.07 -16.55
C TYR A 360 2.77 20.24 -17.18
N TYR A 361 1.45 20.12 -17.28
CA TYR A 361 0.59 21.23 -17.69
C TYR A 361 0.28 22.12 -16.48
N ASP A 362 0.76 23.37 -16.47
CA ASP A 362 0.36 24.35 -15.45
C ASP A 362 -1.13 24.69 -15.64
N PRO A 363 -2.00 24.42 -14.67
CA PRO A 363 -3.44 24.67 -14.79
C PRO A 363 -3.80 26.17 -14.89
N ARG A 364 -2.91 27.07 -14.48
CA ARG A 364 -3.11 28.54 -14.49
C ARG A 364 -2.80 29.14 -15.86
N THR A 365 -1.72 28.69 -16.48
CA THR A 365 -1.22 29.26 -17.75
C THR A 365 -1.57 28.40 -18.96
N GLY A 366 -1.84 27.11 -18.75
CA GLY A 366 -1.99 26.10 -19.81
C GLY A 366 -0.67 25.70 -20.48
N ALA A 367 0.46 26.28 -20.06
CA ALA A 367 1.77 25.99 -20.61
C ALA A 367 2.31 24.65 -20.08
N VAL A 368 3.26 24.08 -20.83
CA VAL A 368 4.07 22.97 -20.33
C VAL A 368 5.26 23.54 -19.58
N GLU A 369 5.39 23.18 -18.31
CA GLU A 369 6.51 23.55 -17.44
C GLU A 369 7.26 22.32 -16.97
N MET A 370 8.50 22.50 -16.50
CA MET A 370 9.33 21.43 -15.94
C MET A 370 9.29 21.45 -14.41
N MET A 371 8.97 20.31 -13.81
CA MET A 371 9.08 20.11 -12.38
C MET A 371 10.32 19.27 -12.07
N ARG A 372 11.17 19.77 -11.17
CA ARG A 372 12.17 18.94 -10.49
C ARG A 372 11.54 18.34 -9.24
N GLY A 373 11.39 17.02 -9.22
CA GLY A 373 10.58 16.36 -8.20
C GLY A 373 11.07 14.97 -7.78
N ARG A 374 10.56 14.51 -6.64
CA ARG A 374 10.83 13.18 -6.08
C ARG A 374 9.76 12.19 -6.55
N VAL A 375 10.17 10.98 -6.90
CA VAL A 375 9.29 9.96 -7.50
C VAL A 375 8.92 8.87 -6.51
N ARG A 376 7.62 8.58 -6.45
CA ARG A 376 7.07 7.34 -5.91
C ARG A 376 6.37 6.57 -7.03
N LEU A 377 6.71 5.29 -7.16
CA LEU A 377 6.12 4.35 -8.11
C LEU A 377 5.16 3.43 -7.36
N CYS A 378 3.97 3.26 -7.92
CA CYS A 378 2.92 2.40 -7.42
C CYS A 378 2.57 1.38 -8.52
N PRO A 379 3.35 0.30 -8.69
CA PRO A 379 3.00 -0.79 -9.59
C PRO A 379 1.81 -1.59 -9.04
N TYR A 380 0.88 -1.94 -9.91
CA TYR A 380 -0.28 -2.76 -9.55
C TYR A 380 -0.08 -4.19 -10.05
N TYR A 381 0.04 -5.12 -9.11
CA TYR A 381 0.06 -6.55 -9.42
C TYR A 381 -1.31 -7.17 -9.13
N PHE A 382 -1.87 -7.83 -10.12
CA PHE A 382 -3.13 -8.56 -10.00
C PHE A 382 -2.85 -10.05 -9.90
N VAL A 383 -3.50 -10.71 -8.95
CA VAL A 383 -3.37 -12.14 -8.71
C VAL A 383 -4.65 -12.85 -9.17
N SER A 384 -4.50 -13.66 -10.21
CA SER A 384 -5.60 -14.48 -10.73
C SER A 384 -6.02 -15.57 -9.73
N GLU A 385 -7.13 -16.26 -10.01
CA GLU A 385 -7.60 -17.37 -9.19
C GLU A 385 -6.57 -18.51 -9.12
N GLU A 386 -5.79 -18.70 -10.19
CA GLU A 386 -4.67 -19.65 -10.24
C GLU A 386 -3.45 -19.21 -9.39
N GLY A 387 -3.49 -18.03 -8.76
CA GLY A 387 -2.40 -17.51 -7.95
C GLY A 387 -1.23 -16.89 -8.72
N LYS A 388 -1.36 -16.71 -10.05
CA LYS A 388 -0.35 -16.03 -10.87
C LYS A 388 -0.47 -14.52 -10.73
N SER A 389 0.63 -13.85 -10.40
CA SER A 389 0.70 -12.40 -10.34
C SER A 389 1.16 -11.80 -11.67
N ARG A 390 0.52 -10.71 -12.09
CA ARG A 390 0.88 -9.95 -13.30
C ARG A 390 0.87 -8.45 -13.02
N LEU A 391 1.88 -7.74 -13.52
CA LEU A 391 1.90 -6.27 -13.53
C LEU A 391 0.87 -5.75 -14.53
N GLY A 392 -0.12 -5.01 -14.05
CA GLY A 392 -1.16 -4.40 -14.89
C GLY A 392 -0.90 -2.95 -15.27
N GLY A 393 -0.09 -2.24 -14.47
CA GLY A 393 0.24 -0.83 -14.69
C GLY A 393 1.12 -0.29 -13.57
N CYS A 394 1.69 0.89 -13.76
CA CYS A 394 2.48 1.57 -12.74
C CYS A 394 2.19 3.07 -12.74
N LEU A 395 1.60 3.56 -11.65
CA LEU A 395 1.39 4.98 -11.43
C LEU A 395 2.67 5.60 -10.89
N ALA A 396 3.12 6.68 -11.51
CA ALA A 396 4.15 7.54 -10.96
C ALA A 396 3.49 8.76 -10.30
N THR A 397 3.85 9.01 -9.05
CA THR A 397 3.59 10.27 -8.35
C THR A 397 4.89 11.03 -8.24
N ILE A 398 4.94 12.23 -8.82
CA ILE A 398 6.11 13.13 -8.76
C ILE A 398 5.71 14.36 -7.96
N VAL A 399 6.36 14.59 -6.83
CA VAL A 399 6.11 15.78 -5.99
C VAL A 399 7.28 16.75 -6.07
N PRO A 400 7.07 18.07 -5.92
CA PRO A 400 8.15 19.06 -5.91
C PRO A 400 9.29 18.70 -4.95
N ALA A 401 10.54 19.01 -5.32
CA ALA A 401 11.73 18.57 -4.60
C ALA A 401 11.82 19.04 -3.13
N ASP A 402 11.16 20.14 -2.80
CA ASP A 402 11.02 20.69 -1.44
C ASP A 402 10.05 19.89 -0.57
N LYS A 403 9.18 19.06 -1.17
CA LYS A 403 8.33 18.11 -0.47
C LYS A 403 9.10 16.82 -0.19
N LYS A 404 9.06 16.38 1.07
CA LYS A 404 9.71 15.13 1.51
C LYS A 404 8.72 13.97 1.71
N LYS A 405 7.46 14.27 2.03
CA LYS A 405 6.36 13.29 2.01
C LYS A 405 5.83 13.18 0.58
N ILE A 406 5.91 11.98 0.00
CA ILE A 406 5.50 11.73 -1.38
C ILE A 406 4.16 10.99 -1.36
N HIS A 407 3.08 11.73 -1.51
CA HIS A 407 1.71 11.21 -1.64
C HIS A 407 0.95 12.00 -2.70
N GLY A 408 -0.25 11.56 -3.08
CA GLY A 408 -1.12 12.34 -3.97
C GLY A 408 -1.53 13.64 -3.28
N MET A 409 -1.02 14.76 -3.78
CA MET A 409 -1.32 16.15 -3.37
C MET A 409 -1.62 16.99 -4.62
N SER A 410 -2.20 18.17 -4.46
CA SER A 410 -2.64 19.02 -5.57
C SER A 410 -1.49 19.52 -6.45
N ASP A 411 -0.28 19.59 -5.92
CA ASP A 411 0.95 19.94 -6.64
C ASP A 411 1.72 18.70 -7.14
N ALA A 412 1.18 17.49 -6.99
CA ALA A 412 1.81 16.29 -7.51
C ALA A 412 1.45 16.04 -8.98
N ILE A 413 2.42 15.62 -9.79
CA ILE A 413 2.18 15.05 -11.11
C ILE A 413 1.78 13.59 -10.95
N LEU A 414 0.66 13.21 -11.55
CA LEU A 414 0.27 11.83 -11.74
C LEU A 414 0.42 11.44 -13.21
N THR A 415 1.22 10.41 -13.47
CA THR A 415 1.47 9.91 -14.82
C THR A 415 1.68 8.40 -14.83
N ALA A 416 1.64 7.78 -16.01
CA ALA A 416 1.98 6.37 -16.20
C ALA A 416 3.49 6.21 -16.39
N CYS A 417 3.96 4.96 -16.41
CA CYS A 417 5.37 4.65 -16.66
C CYS A 417 5.58 3.96 -18.01
N VAL A 418 6.71 4.24 -18.66
CA VAL A 418 7.20 3.55 -19.86
C VAL A 418 8.66 3.14 -19.65
N THR A 419 9.15 2.23 -20.49
CA THR A 419 10.58 1.92 -20.55
C THR A 419 11.32 2.98 -21.38
N GLU A 420 12.52 3.34 -20.97
CA GLU A 420 13.45 4.09 -21.81
C GLU A 420 13.72 3.33 -23.12
N THR A 421 13.70 4.06 -24.24
CA THR A 421 13.97 3.52 -25.58
C THR A 421 15.43 3.13 -25.75
#